data_AF-A0A8H9F8X2-F1
#
_entry.id   AF-A0A8H9F8X2-F1
#
_cell.length_a   1.000
_cell.length_b   1.000
_cell.length_c   1.000
_cell.angle_alpha   90.00
_cell.angle_beta   90.00
_cell.angle_gamma   90.00
#
_symmetry.space_group_name_H-M   'P 1'
#
loop_
_entity.id
_entity.type
_entity.pdbx_description
1 polymer ?
#
loop_
_entity_poly.entity_id
_entity_poly.type
_entity_poly.pdbx_seq_one_letter_code
_entity_poly.pdbx_strand_id
1 'polypeptide(L)'
;MEIINQNREDLIEYLLNYAFKHGISYTLVQSEPDDPVNYAFKHGISYTLVQSEPDDPAISFKQERKMYINTNWRNSNEIPFIIGHEIGHLMLGDQGIMYYESFSGQNSEEHSADLYSLNLIYNYSAKKGDSFQEPGTFIQNYGIPS
;
A
#
# COMPACT_ATOMS: atom_id res chain seq x y z
N MET A 1 -4.54 -10.10 -20.07
CA MET A 1 -4.91 -10.25 -18.64
C MET A 1 -3.70 -10.61 -17.78
N GLU A 2 -2.81 -11.53 -18.20
CA GLU A 2 -1.60 -11.88 -17.43
C GLU A 2 -0.60 -10.73 -17.21
N ILE A 3 -0.34 -9.88 -18.22
CA ILE A 3 0.65 -8.79 -18.11
C ILE A 3 0.23 -7.69 -17.12
N ILE A 4 -1.07 -7.38 -17.04
CA ILE A 4 -1.61 -6.38 -16.10
C ILE A 4 -1.49 -6.91 -14.66
N ASN A 5 -1.73 -8.21 -14.48
CA ASN A 5 -1.59 -8.87 -13.18
C ASN A 5 -0.13 -8.84 -12.71
N GLN A 6 0.83 -9.16 -13.59
CA GLN A 6 2.26 -9.15 -13.26
C GLN A 6 2.76 -7.76 -12.82
N ASN A 7 2.36 -6.70 -13.54
CA ASN A 7 2.77 -5.33 -13.17
C ASN A 7 2.28 -4.92 -11.78
N ARG A 8 1.07 -5.35 -11.39
CA ARG A 8 0.52 -5.08 -10.06
C ARG A 8 1.30 -5.82 -8.98
N GLU A 9 1.54 -7.12 -9.18
CA GLU A 9 2.31 -7.93 -8.20
C GLU A 9 3.74 -7.42 -8.02
N ASP A 10 4.40 -6.99 -9.12
CA ASP A 10 5.74 -6.39 -9.07
C ASP A 10 5.75 -5.05 -8.29
N LEU A 11 4.70 -4.24 -8.41
CA LEU A 11 4.55 -3.00 -7.66
C LEU A 11 4.26 -3.27 -6.17
N ILE A 12 3.39 -4.24 -5.86
CA ILE A 12 3.16 -4.69 -4.49
C ILE A 12 4.49 -5.16 -3.88
N GLU A 13 5.26 -5.98 -4.60
CA GLU A 13 6.58 -6.45 -4.16
C GLU A 13 7.54 -5.27 -3.91
N TYR A 14 7.58 -4.30 -4.82
CA TYR A 14 8.39 -3.11 -4.65
C TYR A 14 8.06 -2.34 -3.37
N LEU A 15 6.77 -2.11 -3.10
CA LEU A 15 6.29 -1.36 -1.94
C LEU A 15 6.54 -2.11 -0.63
N LEU A 16 6.28 -3.42 -0.60
CA LEU A 16 6.53 -4.25 0.56
C LEU A 16 8.03 -4.37 0.88
N ASN A 17 8.88 -4.47 -0.14
CA ASN A 17 10.33 -4.39 0.02
C ASN A 17 10.80 -3.03 0.53
N TYR A 18 10.16 -1.94 0.07
CA TYR A 18 10.41 -0.60 0.61
C TYR A 18 10.07 -0.56 2.10
N ALA A 19 8.86 -0.98 2.48
CA ALA A 19 8.43 -1.06 3.88
C ALA A 19 9.43 -1.85 4.74
N PHE A 20 9.80 -3.06 4.31
CA PHE A 20 10.75 -3.91 5.02
C PHE A 20 12.12 -3.24 5.22
N LYS A 21 12.67 -2.61 4.18
CA LYS A 21 13.94 -1.86 4.26
C LYS A 21 13.88 -0.69 5.25
N HIS A 22 12.70 -0.12 5.47
CA HIS A 22 12.44 0.95 6.42
C HIS A 22 11.96 0.45 7.79
N GLY A 23 12.15 -0.83 8.09
CA GLY A 23 11.80 -1.42 9.39
C GLY A 23 10.30 -1.45 9.67
N ILE A 24 9.48 -1.41 8.63
CA ILE A 24 8.02 -1.55 8.73
C ILE A 24 7.70 -3.03 8.54
N SER A 25 7.05 -3.61 9.53
CA SER A 25 6.46 -4.95 9.43
C SER A 25 5.06 -4.86 8.81
N TYR A 26 4.62 -5.93 8.18
CA TYR A 26 3.27 -5.97 7.59
C TYR A 26 2.66 -7.36 7.66
N THR A 27 1.34 -7.38 7.58
CA THR A 27 0.54 -8.61 7.54
C THR A 27 -0.50 -8.50 6.44
N LEU A 28 -0.49 -9.46 5.52
CA LEU A 28 -1.52 -9.59 4.50
C LEU A 28 -2.70 -10.40 5.06
N VAL A 29 -3.91 -9.89 4.87
CA VAL A 29 -5.17 -10.45 5.40
C VAL A 29 -6.15 -10.72 4.24
N GLN A 30 -6.72 -11.93 4.18
CA GLN A 30 -7.59 -12.39 3.10
C GLN A 30 -8.76 -13.25 3.63
N SER A 31 -9.90 -13.18 2.92
CA SER A 31 -11.14 -13.94 3.18
C SER A 31 -11.13 -15.42 2.78
N GLU A 32 -10.43 -15.85 1.72
CA GLU A 32 -10.38 -17.28 1.28
C GLU A 32 -9.01 -17.70 0.68
N PRO A 33 -8.60 -18.99 0.72
CA PRO A 33 -7.20 -19.44 0.58
C PRO A 33 -6.52 -19.37 -0.80
N ASP A 34 -7.05 -18.66 -1.80
CA ASP A 34 -6.52 -18.75 -3.16
C ASP A 34 -5.31 -17.82 -3.37
N ASP A 35 -4.12 -18.38 -3.11
CA ASP A 35 -2.76 -18.03 -3.60
C ASP A 35 -1.90 -16.87 -2.98
N PRO A 36 -2.26 -16.11 -1.93
CA PRO A 36 -1.29 -15.20 -1.29
C PRO A 36 -0.38 -15.90 -0.29
N VAL A 37 -0.72 -17.13 0.10
CA VAL A 37 0.15 -17.98 0.93
C VAL A 37 1.47 -18.24 0.20
N ASN A 38 1.42 -18.59 -1.09
CA ASN A 38 2.62 -18.80 -1.90
C ASN A 38 3.43 -17.51 -2.10
N TYR A 39 2.76 -16.38 -2.35
CA TYR A 39 3.42 -15.08 -2.44
C TYR A 39 4.13 -14.73 -1.12
N ALA A 40 3.42 -14.82 0.00
CA ALA A 40 3.99 -14.48 1.29
C ALA A 40 5.15 -15.42 1.69
N PHE A 41 5.01 -16.73 1.47
CA PHE A 41 6.08 -17.70 1.70
C PHE A 41 7.30 -17.47 0.80
N LYS A 42 7.09 -17.16 -0.50
CA LYS A 42 8.16 -16.92 -1.47
C LYS A 42 8.99 -15.69 -1.10
N HIS A 43 8.39 -14.69 -0.46
CA HIS A 43 9.02 -13.40 -0.19
C HIS A 43 9.38 -13.18 1.30
N GLY A 44 9.28 -14.21 2.16
CA GLY A 44 9.66 -14.12 3.58
C GLY A 44 8.73 -13.23 4.41
N ILE A 45 7.47 -13.16 4.02
CA ILE A 45 6.44 -12.25 4.54
C ILE A 45 5.59 -12.97 5.57
N SER A 46 5.30 -12.30 6.70
CA SER A 46 4.26 -12.76 7.61
C SER A 46 2.89 -12.46 7.01
N TYR A 47 2.05 -13.48 6.86
CA TYR A 47 0.65 -13.34 6.47
C TYR A 47 -0.22 -13.91 7.58
N THR A 48 -1.44 -13.41 7.73
CA THR A 48 -2.42 -13.96 8.65
C THR A 48 -3.73 -14.09 7.92
N LEU A 49 -4.22 -15.32 7.80
CA LEU A 49 -5.56 -15.57 7.29
C LEU A 49 -6.56 -15.15 8.37
N VAL A 50 -7.10 -13.95 8.22
CA VAL A 50 -8.25 -13.45 8.98
C VAL A 50 -9.30 -13.11 7.95
N GLN A 51 -10.54 -13.50 8.20
CA GLN A 51 -11.65 -13.10 7.35
C GLN A 51 -11.79 -11.58 7.39
N SER A 52 -11.52 -10.93 6.26
CA SER A 52 -11.76 -9.50 6.03
C SER A 52 -12.83 -9.31 4.96
N GLU A 53 -13.80 -8.46 5.22
CA GLU A 53 -14.82 -8.07 4.25
C GLU A 53 -14.22 -7.14 3.18
N PRO A 54 -14.77 -7.06 1.96
CA PRO A 54 -14.21 -6.24 0.88
C PRO A 54 -14.12 -4.74 1.16
N ASP A 55 -14.86 -4.26 2.16
CA ASP A 55 -14.89 -2.87 2.60
C ASP A 55 -14.08 -2.61 3.88
N ASP A 56 -13.46 -3.65 4.45
CA ASP A 56 -12.57 -3.47 5.61
C ASP A 56 -11.30 -2.73 5.17
N PRO A 57 -10.97 -1.58 5.78
CA PRO A 57 -9.81 -0.80 5.38
C PRO A 57 -8.50 -1.47 5.82
N ALA A 58 -7.40 -1.09 5.17
CA ALA A 58 -6.07 -1.32 5.74
C ALA A 58 -5.88 -0.46 7.00
N ILE A 59 -4.98 -0.87 7.88
CA ILE A 59 -4.73 -0.18 9.15
C ILE A 59 -3.23 -0.21 9.47
N SER A 60 -2.69 0.93 9.90
CA SER A 60 -1.33 1.05 10.44
C SER A 60 -1.31 1.31 11.95
N PHE A 61 -0.33 0.70 12.60
CA PHE A 61 -0.02 0.83 14.02
C PHE A 61 1.33 1.54 14.17
N LYS A 62 1.29 2.87 14.31
CA LYS A 62 2.47 3.76 14.32
C LYS A 62 3.53 3.31 15.35
N GLN A 63 3.13 2.97 16.58
CA GLN A 63 4.04 2.55 17.66
C GLN A 63 4.75 1.23 17.38
N GLU A 64 4.09 0.32 16.66
CA GLU A 64 4.60 -1.01 16.34
C GLU A 64 5.34 -1.04 14.99
N ARG A 65 5.34 0.09 14.26
CA ARG A 65 5.77 0.20 12.86
C ARG A 65 5.24 -0.98 12.04
N LYS A 66 3.93 -1.20 12.16
CA LYS A 66 3.24 -2.35 11.57
C LYS A 66 2.03 -1.90 10.77
N MET A 67 1.74 -2.56 9.65
CA MET A 67 0.49 -2.38 8.90
C MET A 67 -0.20 -3.70 8.58
N TYR A 68 -1.52 -3.67 8.50
CA TYR A 68 -2.38 -4.77 8.07
C TYR A 68 -3.05 -4.37 6.76
N ILE A 69 -2.89 -5.22 5.74
CA ILE A 69 -3.36 -4.95 4.38
C ILE A 69 -4.47 -5.94 4.06
N ASN A 70 -5.68 -5.43 3.83
CA ASN A 70 -6.79 -6.24 3.33
C ASN A 70 -6.59 -6.50 1.82
N THR A 71 -6.18 -7.71 1.47
CA THR A 71 -6.01 -8.10 0.05
C THR A 71 -7.33 -8.48 -0.61
N ASN A 72 -8.44 -8.58 0.15
CA ASN A 72 -9.80 -8.75 -0.35
C ASN A 72 -10.49 -7.41 -0.69
N TRP A 73 -9.74 -6.30 -0.71
CA TRP A 73 -10.30 -4.99 -1.02
C TRP A 73 -11.11 -5.01 -2.33
N ARG A 74 -12.33 -4.44 -2.28
CA ARG A 74 -13.32 -4.48 -3.38
C ARG A 74 -12.75 -4.11 -4.75
N ASN A 75 -11.77 -3.22 -4.80
CA ASN A 75 -11.02 -2.89 -6.01
C ASN A 75 -9.55 -3.27 -5.83
N SER A 76 -9.20 -4.52 -6.13
CA SER A 76 -7.82 -5.02 -5.97
C SER A 76 -6.74 -4.22 -6.71
N ASN A 77 -7.10 -3.42 -7.71
CA ASN A 77 -6.15 -2.52 -8.39
C ASN A 77 -5.67 -1.37 -7.49
N GLU A 78 -6.43 -1.02 -6.44
CA GLU A 78 -6.08 0.04 -5.49
C GLU A 78 -5.16 -0.45 -4.36
N ILE A 79 -4.96 -1.77 -4.22
CA ILE A 79 -4.10 -2.35 -3.17
C ILE A 79 -2.69 -1.72 -3.16
N PRO A 80 -1.99 -1.52 -4.29
CA PRO A 80 -0.71 -0.82 -4.29
C PRO A 80 -0.78 0.59 -3.70
N PHE A 81 -1.82 1.35 -4.04
CA PHE A 81 -2.02 2.70 -3.50
C PHE A 81 -2.27 2.66 -1.99
N ILE A 82 -3.09 1.71 -1.53
CA ILE A 82 -3.37 1.49 -0.10
C ILE A 82 -2.09 1.14 0.67
N ILE A 83 -1.25 0.24 0.14
CA ILE A 83 0.04 -0.10 0.76
C ILE A 83 0.93 1.14 0.86
N GLY A 84 1.06 1.90 -0.23
CA GLY A 84 1.85 3.14 -0.22
C GLY A 84 1.32 4.19 0.77
N HIS A 85 -0.01 4.24 0.95
CA HIS A 85 -0.68 5.13 1.89
C HIS A 85 -0.36 4.76 3.34
N GLU A 86 -0.47 3.47 3.72
CA GLU A 86 -0.09 3.01 5.06
C GLU A 86 1.40 3.20 5.36
N ILE A 87 2.27 3.02 4.35
CA ILE A 87 3.70 3.37 4.47
C ILE A 87 3.85 4.86 4.76
N GLY A 88 3.07 5.72 4.08
CA GLY A 88 3.03 7.16 4.34
C GLY A 88 2.71 7.48 5.79
N HIS A 89 1.65 6.89 6.36
CA HIS A 89 1.28 7.05 7.77
C HIS A 89 2.43 6.68 8.73
N LEU A 90 3.13 5.57 8.45
CA LEU A 90 4.22 5.06 9.29
C LEU A 90 5.55 5.82 9.12
N MET A 91 5.78 6.44 7.96
CA MET A 91 6.99 7.20 7.68
C MET A 91 6.87 8.66 8.12
N LEU A 92 5.71 9.27 7.92
CA LEU A 92 5.43 10.64 8.32
C LEU A 92 5.09 10.75 9.81
N GLY A 93 4.39 9.76 10.37
CA GLY A 93 4.07 9.70 11.80
C GLY A 93 5.29 9.47 12.71
N ASP A 94 6.41 8.97 12.18
CA ASP A 94 7.68 8.83 12.92
C ASP A 94 8.47 10.16 12.98
N GLN A 95 8.07 11.17 12.21
CA GLN A 95 8.62 12.54 12.27
C GLN A 95 8.04 13.33 13.46
N GLY A 96 8.02 12.77 14.68
CA GLY A 96 7.93 13.53 15.94
C GLY A 96 6.76 14.52 16.14
N ILE A 97 5.64 14.42 15.41
CA ILE A 97 4.47 15.27 15.67
C ILE A 97 3.58 14.57 16.70
N MET A 98 3.63 15.07 17.93
CA MET A 98 2.80 14.63 19.04
C MET A 98 1.32 14.88 18.73
N TYR A 99 0.57 13.78 18.69
CA TYR A 99 -0.86 13.69 18.38
C TYR A 99 -1.72 14.44 19.39
N TYR A 100 -2.13 15.66 19.06
CA TYR A 100 -3.23 16.35 19.73
C TYR A 100 -3.94 17.27 18.74
N GLU A 101 -4.50 16.74 17.64
CA GLU A 101 -5.20 17.63 16.70
C GLU A 101 -6.55 17.12 16.20
N SER A 102 -7.44 18.11 16.14
CA SER A 102 -8.79 18.19 15.63
C SER A 102 -9.01 17.58 14.24
N PHE A 103 -10.27 17.48 13.82
CA PHE A 103 -10.74 17.02 12.50
C PHE A 103 -9.95 17.60 11.30
N SER A 104 -9.37 18.79 11.44
CA SER A 104 -8.49 19.43 10.44
C SER A 104 -7.13 18.73 10.27
N GLY A 105 -6.54 18.21 11.35
CA GLY A 105 -5.25 17.50 11.34
C GLY A 105 -5.36 16.14 10.67
N GLN A 106 -6.46 15.41 10.89
CA GLN A 106 -6.75 14.14 10.21
C GLN A 106 -6.76 14.31 8.69
N ASN A 107 -7.44 15.33 8.16
CA ASN A 107 -7.46 15.59 6.71
C ASN A 107 -6.07 15.91 6.13
N SER A 108 -5.17 16.51 6.93
CA SER A 108 -3.79 16.78 6.48
C SER A 108 -2.88 15.55 6.55
N GLU A 109 -3.08 14.67 7.53
CA GLU A 109 -2.35 13.40 7.65
C GLU A 109 -2.70 12.44 6.50
N GLU A 110 -4.00 12.22 6.25
CA GLU A 110 -4.48 11.40 5.12
C GLU A 110 -3.96 11.95 3.78
N HIS A 111 -4.06 13.26 3.56
CA HIS A 111 -3.55 13.88 2.35
C HIS A 111 -2.03 13.71 2.18
N SER A 112 -1.27 13.79 3.28
CA SER A 112 0.17 13.59 3.25
C SER A 112 0.54 12.14 2.97
N ALA A 113 -0.22 11.18 3.52
CA ALA A 113 -0.09 9.76 3.23
C ALA A 113 -0.39 9.44 1.75
N ASP A 114 -1.44 10.05 1.18
CA ASP A 114 -1.77 9.94 -0.24
C ASP A 114 -0.63 10.44 -1.14
N LEU A 115 -0.10 11.63 -0.84
CA LEU A 115 1.03 12.19 -1.59
C LEU A 115 2.29 11.31 -1.47
N TYR A 116 2.51 10.70 -0.30
CA TYR A 116 3.60 9.76 -0.10
C TYR A 116 3.45 8.52 -0.98
N SER A 117 2.24 7.95 -1.01
CA SER A 117 1.88 6.82 -1.87
C SER A 117 2.11 7.13 -3.34
N LEU A 118 1.60 8.27 -3.82
CA LEU A 118 1.80 8.75 -5.19
C LEU A 118 3.27 8.86 -5.55
N ASN A 119 4.10 9.39 -4.64
CA ASN A 119 5.54 9.54 -4.87
C ASN A 119 6.24 8.18 -4.96
N LEU A 120 5.90 7.21 -4.10
CA LEU A 120 6.45 5.86 -4.18
C LEU A 120 6.13 5.18 -5.51
N ILE A 121 4.87 5.27 -5.95
CA ILE A 121 4.41 4.68 -7.21
C ILE A 121 5.05 5.38 -8.40
N TYR A 122 5.16 6.71 -8.38
CA TYR A 122 5.84 7.47 -9.42
C TYR A 122 7.34 7.11 -9.51
N ASN A 123 8.01 6.92 -8.38
CA ASN A 123 9.41 6.48 -8.37
C ASN A 123 9.56 5.07 -8.93
N TYR A 124 8.61 4.17 -8.67
CA TYR A 124 8.58 2.85 -9.29
C TYR A 124 8.41 2.96 -10.81
N SER A 125 7.44 3.75 -11.28
CA SER A 125 7.18 3.95 -12.71
C SER A 125 8.40 4.49 -13.45
N ALA A 126 9.04 5.50 -12.86
CA ALA A 126 10.25 6.11 -13.40
C ALA A 126 11.41 5.11 -13.49
N LYS A 127 11.62 4.26 -12.48
CA LYS A 127 12.66 3.22 -12.48
C LYS A 127 12.43 2.16 -13.56
N LYS A 128 11.17 1.85 -13.86
CA LYS A 128 10.79 0.93 -14.93
C LYS A 128 10.92 1.54 -16.32
N GLY A 129 11.00 2.87 -16.41
CA GLY A 129 11.02 3.60 -17.67
C GLY A 129 9.62 3.80 -18.27
N ASP A 130 8.56 3.65 -17.47
CA ASP A 130 7.20 3.88 -17.91
C ASP A 130 7.00 5.39 -18.19
N SER A 131 6.36 5.70 -19.31
CA SER A 131 6.10 7.08 -19.74
C SER A 131 4.61 7.28 -19.99
N PHE A 132 4.05 8.37 -19.47
CA PHE A 132 2.63 8.71 -19.61
C PHE A 132 2.50 10.08 -20.28
N GLN A 133 1.62 10.17 -21.27
CA GLN A 133 1.34 11.43 -21.97
C GLN A 133 0.43 12.35 -21.14
N GLU A 134 -0.47 11.76 -20.35
CA GLU A 134 -1.45 12.48 -19.53
C GLU A 134 -1.50 11.90 -18.11
N PRO A 135 -1.70 12.73 -17.06
CA PRO A 135 -1.77 12.26 -15.68
C PRO A 135 -2.84 11.19 -15.44
N GLY A 136 -3.99 11.28 -16.12
CA GLY A 136 -5.07 10.29 -16.00
C GLY A 136 -4.65 8.88 -16.39
N THR A 137 -3.72 8.73 -17.34
CA THR A 137 -3.21 7.42 -17.76
C THR A 137 -2.28 6.81 -16.72
N PHE A 138 -1.52 7.62 -16.00
CA PHE A 138 -0.74 7.17 -14.84
C PHE A 138 -1.66 6.67 -13.71
N ILE A 139 -2.69 7.46 -13.38
CA ILE A 139 -3.68 7.14 -12.35
C ILE A 139 -4.34 5.78 -12.64
N GLN A 140 -4.81 5.58 -13.88
CA GLN A 140 -5.46 4.33 -14.29
C GLN A 140 -4.49 3.14 -14.30
N ASN A 141 -3.28 3.30 -14.82
CA ASN A 141 -2.33 2.18 -14.95
C ASN A 141 -1.80 1.66 -13.62
N TYR A 142 -1.80 2.49 -12.57
CA TYR A 142 -1.37 2.09 -11.23
C TYR A 142 -2.50 1.97 -10.22
N GLY A 143 -3.76 2.03 -10.68
CA GLY A 143 -4.93 1.87 -9.81
C GLY A 143 -5.02 2.90 -8.70
N ILE A 144 -4.65 4.15 -8.98
CA ILE A 144 -4.77 5.26 -8.04
C ILE A 144 -6.25 5.68 -8.00
N PRO A 145 -6.89 5.77 -6.81
CA PRO A 145 -8.27 6.23 -6.68
C PRO A 145 -8.45 7.65 -7.22
N SER A 146 -9.62 7.91 -7.82
CA SER A 146 -10.01 9.21 -8.42
C SER A 146 -10.98 9.99 -7.56
#